data_AF-A0A0R1UKN2-F1
#
_entry.id   AF-A0A0R1UKN2-F1
#
_cell.length_a   1.000
_cell.length_b   1.000
_cell.length_c   1.000
_cell.angle_alpha   90.00
_cell.angle_beta   90.00
_cell.angle_gamma   90.00
#
_symmetry.space_group_name_H-M   'P 1'
#
loop_
_entity.id
_entity.type
_entity.pdbx_description
1 polymer ?
#
loop_
_entity_poly.entity_id
_entity_poly.type
_entity_poly.pdbx_seq_one_letter_code
_entity_poly.pdbx_strand_id
1 'polypeptide(L)' 'MAKNDKITLNPEKFAAAVLGGNTQYPDEENKLYIKRQLTLYLEATLLAQDFNKLEETRFDMAKAQQREDVLSKIIEHRYH' A
#
# COMPACT_ATOMS: atom_id res chain seq x y z
N MET A 1 -13.61 -17.28 8.43
CA MET A 1 -13.85 -15.86 8.12
C MET A 1 -12.50 -15.20 7.92
N ALA A 2 -12.13 -14.86 6.69
CA ALA A 2 -10.89 -14.14 6.45
C ALA A 2 -11.07 -12.71 6.98
N LYS A 3 -10.25 -12.33 7.95
CA LYS A 3 -10.20 -10.97 8.49
C LYS A 3 -9.84 -10.02 7.36
N ASN A 4 -10.76 -9.14 6.99
CA ASN A 4 -10.56 -8.10 6.00
C ASN A 4 -9.78 -6.94 6.66
N ASP A 5 -8.59 -7.23 7.17
CA ASP A 5 -7.75 -6.26 7.88
C ASP A 5 -7.05 -5.39 6.83
N LYS A 6 -7.42 -4.10 6.75
CA LYS A 6 -6.80 -3.10 5.85
C LYS A 6 -5.28 -3.11 6.06
N ILE A 7 -4.51 -3.50 5.04
CA ILE A 7 -3.05 -3.47 5.10
C ILE A 7 -2.58 -2.11 4.61
N THR A 8 -1.94 -1.33 5.46
CA THR A 8 -1.28 -0.08 5.07
C THR A 8 0.21 -0.14 5.36
N LEU A 9 0.99 0.52 4.52
CA LEU A 9 2.42 0.72 4.71
C LEU A 9 2.65 2.08 5.39
N ASN A 10 3.61 2.16 6.31
CA ASN A 10 4.20 3.44 6.68
C ASN A 10 5.27 3.79 5.62
N PRO A 11 5.08 4.85 4.80
CA PRO A 11 5.95 5.10 3.66
C PRO A 11 7.41 5.33 4.03
N GLU A 12 7.68 6.07 5.11
CA GLU A 12 9.04 6.37 5.57
C GLU A 12 9.75 5.11 6.07
N LYS A 13 9.07 4.29 6.87
CA LYS A 13 9.62 3.01 7.35
C LYS A 13 9.87 2.04 6.21
N PHE A 14 8.96 1.99 5.23
CA PHE A 14 9.13 1.17 4.03
C PHE A 14 10.34 1.62 3.23
N ALA A 15 10.44 2.91 2.92
CA ALA A 15 11.56 3.47 2.17
C ALA A 15 12.90 3.27 2.89
N ALA A 16 12.95 3.49 4.21
CA ALA A 16 14.15 3.24 5.00
C ALA A 16 14.59 1.76 4.98
N ALA A 17 13.63 0.82 5.01
CA ALA A 17 13.93 -0.60 4.91
C ALA A 17 14.51 -0.99 3.53
N VAL A 18 14.03 -0.35 2.46
CA VAL A 18 14.53 -0.56 1.09
C VAL A 18 15.99 -0.12 0.94
N LEU A 19 16.40 0.97 1.60
CA LEU A 19 17.79 1.45 1.56
C LEU A 19 18.78 0.44 2.16
N GLY A 20 18.39 -0.29 3.21
CA GLY A 20 19.27 -1.22 3.92
C GLY A 20 19.85 -2.34 3.06
N GLY A 21 19.21 -2.66 1.93
CA GLY A 21 19.69 -3.67 0.98
C GLY A 21 20.60 -3.12 -0.12
N ASN A 22 20.86 -1.81 -0.15
CA ASN A 22 21.45 -1.15 -1.31
C ASN A 22 22.77 -0.48 -0.99
N THR A 23 23.83 -1.28 -0.83
CA THR A 23 25.16 -0.78 -0.46
C THR A 23 25.82 0.01 -1.59
N GLN A 24 26.81 0.80 -1.21
CA GLN A 24 27.71 1.47 -2.16
C GLN A 24 28.51 0.43 -2.95
N TYR A 25 28.68 0.66 -4.26
CA TYR A 25 29.51 -0.23 -5.08
C TYR A 25 31.01 0.02 -4.84
N PRO A 26 31.87 -0.96 -5.14
CA PRO A 26 33.32 -0.72 -5.23
C PRO A 26 33.59 0.45 -6.19
N ASP A 27 34.46 1.37 -5.76
CA ASP A 27 34.89 2.56 -6.52
C ASP A 27 33.78 3.57 -6.88
N GLU A 28 32.56 3.43 -6.33
CA GLU A 28 31.50 4.42 -6.49
C GLU A 28 31.82 5.68 -5.68
N GLU A 29 31.79 6.86 -6.32
CA GLU A 29 31.92 8.13 -5.60
C GLU A 29 30.77 8.33 -4.60
N ASN A 30 31.07 8.80 -3.39
CA ASN A 30 30.07 9.06 -2.36
C ASN A 30 28.91 9.94 -2.85
N LYS A 31 29.20 10.95 -3.68
CA LYS A 31 28.17 11.83 -4.24
C LYS A 31 27.20 11.08 -5.15
N LEU A 32 27.70 10.14 -5.94
CA LEU A 32 26.89 9.30 -6.83
C LEU A 32 26.05 8.32 -5.99
N TYR A 33 26.68 7.68 -5.01
CA TYR A 33 26.02 6.78 -4.07
C TYR A 33 24.86 7.46 -3.32
N ILE A 34 25.12 8.62 -2.70
CA ILE A 34 24.11 9.36 -1.93
C ILE A 34 22.94 9.79 -2.82
N LYS A 35 23.21 10.23 -4.06
CA LYS A 35 22.13 10.55 -5.01
C LYS A 35 21.27 9.33 -5.30
N ARG A 36 21.89 8.16 -5.53
CA ARG A 36 21.19 6.90 -5.80
C ARG A 36 20.33 6.48 -4.61
N GLN A 37 20.85 6.58 -3.38
CA GLN A 37 20.07 6.32 -2.16
C GLN A 37 18.90 7.28 -2.00
N LEU A 38 19.10 8.58 -2.24
CA LEU A 38 18.04 9.57 -2.15
C LEU A 38 16.94 9.32 -3.17
N THR A 39 17.30 9.01 -4.42
CA THR A 39 16.33 8.66 -5.46
C THR A 39 15.52 7.43 -5.03
N LEU A 40 16.19 6.37 -4.59
CA LEU A 40 15.53 5.13 -4.16
C LEU A 40 14.58 5.37 -2.97
N TYR A 41 14.97 6.21 -2.01
CA TYR A 41 14.11 6.55 -0.88
C TYR A 41 12.82 7.24 -1.33
N LEU A 42 12.93 8.23 -2.23
CA LEU A 42 11.80 8.99 -2.74
C LEU A 42 10.85 8.10 -3.56
N GLU A 43 11.41 7.25 -4.43
CA GLU A 43 10.63 6.30 -5.23
C GLU A 43 9.89 5.29 -4.35
N ALA A 44 10.56 4.69 -3.36
CA ALA A 44 9.95 3.77 -2.42
C ALA A 44 8.85 4.45 -1.57
N THR A 45 9.05 5.71 -1.20
CA THR A 45 8.04 6.50 -0.48
C THR A 45 6.79 6.68 -1.33
N LEU A 46 6.94 7.10 -2.60
CA LEU A 46 5.82 7.27 -3.53
C LEU A 46 5.08 5.94 -3.77
N LEU A 47 5.82 4.85 -3.96
CA LEU A 47 5.24 3.52 -4.14
C LEU A 47 4.37 3.10 -2.95
N ALA A 48 4.85 3.32 -1.72
CA ALA A 48 4.08 3.00 -0.53
C ALA A 48 2.82 3.87 -0.38
N GLN A 49 2.90 5.15 -0.76
CA GLN A 49 1.74 6.05 -0.78
C GLN A 49 0.70 5.59 -1.81
N ASP A 50 1.13 5.22 -3.01
CA ASP A 50 0.23 4.75 -4.07
C ASP A 50 -0.39 3.40 -3.72
N PHE A 51 0.36 2.48 -3.11
CA PHE A 51 -0.17 1.25 -2.55
C PHE A 51 -1.29 1.54 -1.54
N ASN A 52 -1.07 2.46 -0.60
CA ASN A 52 -2.08 2.81 0.41
C ASN A 52 -3.36 3.38 -0.21
N LYS A 53 -3.25 4.24 -1.23
CA LYS A 53 -4.41 4.78 -1.97
C LYS A 53 -5.20 3.68 -2.67
N LEU A 54 -4.50 2.74 -3.30
CA LEU A 54 -5.13 1.61 -3.99
C LEU A 54 -5.84 0.69 -3.00
N GLU A 55 -5.23 0.39 -1.85
CA GLU A 55 -5.84 -0.46 -0.83
C GLU A 55 -7.08 0.18 -0.21
N GLU A 56 -7.05 1.49 0.04
CA GLU A 56 -8.22 2.24 0.48
C GLU A 56 -9.39 2.13 -0.52
N THR A 57 -9.10 2.35 -1.81
CA THR A 57 -10.11 2.23 -2.87
C THR A 57 -10.71 0.82 -2.95
N ARG A 58 -9.87 -0.22 -2.87
CA ARG A 58 -10.33 -1.63 -2.89
C ARG A 58 -11.21 -1.96 -1.69
N PHE A 59 -10.83 -1.47 -0.51
CA PHE A 59 -11.59 -1.72 0.71
C PHE A 59 -12.97 -1.05 0.67
N ASP A 60 -13.05 0.18 0.19
CA ASP A 60 -14.31 0.90 0.07
C ASP A 60 -15.28 0.22 -0.90
N MET A 61 -14.78 -0.28 -2.03
CA MET A 61 -15.58 -1.08 -2.97
C MET A 61 -16.08 -2.38 -2.33
N ALA A 62 -15.23 -3.10 -1.60
CA ALA A 62 -15.63 -4.33 -0.91
C ALA A 62 -16.74 -4.08 0.14
N LYS A 63 -16.65 -2.95 0.88
CA LYS A 63 -17.68 -2.56 1.85
C LYS A 63 -18.98 -2.09 1.19
N ALA A 64 -18.91 -1.47 0.01
CA ALA A 64 -20.09 -1.12 -0.77
C ALA A 64 -20.84 -2.38 -1.23
N GLN A 65 -20.12 -3.35 -1.81
CA GLN A 65 -20.70 -4.63 -2.23
C GLN A 65 -21.34 -5.38 -1.07
N GLN A 66 -20.66 -5.47 0.07
CA GLN A 66 -21.20 -6.14 1.25
C GLN A 66 -22.49 -5.46 1.77
N ARG A 67 -22.60 -4.13 1.67
CA ARG A 67 -23.83 -3.42 2.03
C ARG A 67 -24.96 -3.74 1.07
N GLU A 68 -24.69 -3.78 -0.23
CA GLU A 68 -25.67 -4.16 -1.25
C GLU A 68 -26.18 -5.59 -1.04
N ASP A 69 -25.30 -6.55 -0.79
CA ASP A 69 -25.66 -7.94 -0.51
C ASP A 69 -26.58 -8.07 0.71
N VAL A 70 -26.34 -7.28 1.77
CA VAL A 70 -27.19 -7.26 2.98
C VAL A 70 -28.56 -6.67 2.66
N LEU A 71 -28.61 -5.57 1.89
CA LEU A 71 -29.87 -4.94 1.50
C LEU A 71 -30.73 -5.86 0.62
N SER A 72 -30.12 -6.53 -0.36
CA SER A 72 -30.79 -7.51 -1.22
C SER A 72 -31.43 -8.63 -0.42
N LYS A 73 -30.72 -9.19 0.57
CA LYS A 73 -31.26 -10.21 1.47
C LYS A 73 -32.45 -9.72 2.30
N ILE A 74 -32.42 -8.48 2.78
CA ILE A 74 -33.54 -7.88 3.53
C ILE A 74 -34.78 -7.71 2.64
N ILE A 75 -34.57 -7.34 1.38
CA ILE A 75 -35.65 -7.19 0.39
C ILE A 75 -36.26 -8.55 0.06
N GLU A 76 -35.45 -9.56 -0.25
CA GLU A 76 -35.91 -10.94 -0.50
C GLU A 76 -36.78 -11.47 0.66
N HIS A 77 -36.35 -11.23 1.90
CA HIS A 77 -37.09 -11.66 3.10
C HIS A 77 -38.41 -10.91 3.33
N ARG A 78 -38.65 -9.78 2.66
CA ARG A 78 -39.85 -8.95 2.84
C ARG A 78 -40.93 -9.24 1.80
N TYR A 79 -40.57 -9.81 0.66
CA TYR A 79 -41.47 -10.09 -0.46
C TYR A 79 -41.75 -11.61 -0.65
N HIS A 80 -41.32 -12.43 0.31
CA HIS A 80 -41.67 -13.83 0.51
C HIS A 80 -42.22 -14.02 1.92
#